data_AF-A0AAV2NFC6-F1
#
_entry.id   AF-A0AAV2NFC6-F1
#
_cell.length_a   1.000
_cell.length_b   1.000
_cell.length_c   1.000
_cell.angle_alpha   90.00
_cell.angle_beta   90.00
_cell.angle_gamma   90.00
#
_symmetry.space_group_name_H-M   'P 1'
#
loop_
_entity.id
_entity.type
_entity.pdbx_description
1 polymer ?
#
loop_
_entity_poly.entity_id
_entity_poly.type
_entity_poly.pdbx_seq_one_letter_code
_entity_poly.pdbx_strand_id
1 'polypeptide(L)'
;MGIATFKSRPVAFKQAANNVIRQRRLLHVVHYNVDRGTFYVQLDDESQAVLRYKTDGKVLDMQSVTVPAKYKSQGLARLLAETAFTYAIVNNYYMYLRCEYLQKYYRAVKNPDLEERVVGPPHILNGPDSASSDSNVINELPDPEDFKF
;
A
#
# COMPACT_ATOMS: atom_id res chain seq x y z
N MET A 1 61.94 -46.01 -1.68
CA MET A 1 60.67 -46.30 -2.36
C MET A 1 59.59 -46.46 -1.31
N GLY A 2 58.52 -45.65 -1.37
CA GLY A 2 57.42 -45.69 -0.41
C GLY A 2 56.61 -44.40 -0.43
N ILE A 3 55.80 -44.23 -1.48
CA ILE A 3 54.88 -43.10 -1.67
C ILE A 3 53.69 -43.23 -0.71
N ALA A 4 53.50 -42.27 0.19
CA ALA A 4 52.30 -42.17 1.02
C ALA A 4 51.17 -41.50 0.21
N THR A 5 50.18 -42.29 -0.20
CA THR A 5 48.96 -41.84 -0.89
C THR A 5 48.01 -41.15 0.08
N PHE A 6 47.80 -39.84 -0.12
CA PHE A 6 46.82 -39.04 0.61
C PHE A 6 45.41 -39.32 0.05
N LYS A 7 44.59 -40.02 0.82
CA LYS A 7 43.22 -40.41 0.43
C LYS A 7 42.25 -39.27 0.76
N SER A 8 41.95 -38.40 -0.20
CA SER A 8 40.96 -37.33 -0.05
C SER A 8 39.55 -37.91 0.05
N ARG A 9 38.88 -37.69 1.18
CA ARG A 9 37.44 -37.96 1.34
C ARG A 9 36.65 -36.89 0.60
N PRO A 10 35.67 -37.24 -0.26
CA PRO A 10 34.79 -36.24 -0.85
C PRO A 10 33.81 -35.72 0.21
N VAL A 11 33.88 -34.43 0.50
CA VAL A 11 32.88 -33.73 1.32
C VAL A 11 31.66 -33.52 0.43
N ALA A 12 30.63 -34.33 0.65
CA ALA A 12 29.34 -34.15 0.00
C ALA A 12 28.64 -32.91 0.57
N PHE A 13 28.77 -31.78 -0.13
CA PHE A 13 27.93 -30.61 0.11
C PHE A 13 26.50 -30.93 -0.34
N LYS A 14 25.64 -31.29 0.61
CA LYS A 14 24.19 -31.35 0.37
C LYS A 14 23.69 -29.92 0.13
N GLN A 15 23.36 -29.63 -1.12
CA GLN A 15 22.69 -28.40 -1.50
C GLN A 15 21.29 -28.43 -0.91
N ALA A 16 21.08 -27.65 0.15
CA ALA A 16 19.75 -27.38 0.68
C ALA A 16 18.99 -26.58 -0.38
N ALA A 17 17.95 -27.19 -0.94
CA ALA A 17 17.01 -26.51 -1.82
C ALA A 17 16.29 -25.45 -0.98
N ASN A 18 16.74 -24.20 -1.12
CA ASN A 18 16.03 -23.05 -0.58
C ASN A 18 14.69 -22.96 -1.31
N ASN A 19 13.61 -23.34 -0.62
CA ASN A 19 12.26 -22.96 -0.99
C ASN A 19 12.14 -21.45 -0.85
N VAL A 20 12.64 -20.73 -1.86
CA VAL A 20 12.30 -19.33 -2.07
C VAL A 20 10.81 -19.35 -2.41
N ILE A 21 9.99 -19.11 -1.39
CA ILE A 21 8.57 -18.76 -1.56
C ILE A 21 8.57 -17.66 -2.60
N ARG A 22 8.15 -17.99 -3.83
CA ARG A 22 7.94 -17.03 -4.91
C ARG A 22 6.79 -16.13 -4.48
N GLN A 23 7.05 -15.16 -3.60
CA GLN A 23 6.25 -13.96 -3.53
C GLN A 23 6.45 -13.28 -4.88
N ARG A 24 5.58 -13.59 -5.85
CA ARG A 24 5.34 -12.71 -6.98
C ARG A 24 4.79 -11.43 -6.38
N ARG A 25 5.68 -10.52 -5.93
CA ARG A 25 5.33 -9.13 -5.78
C ARG A 25 5.07 -8.66 -7.20
N LEU A 26 3.81 -8.76 -7.63
CA LEU A 26 3.36 -8.12 -8.84
C LEU A 26 3.71 -6.64 -8.66
N LEU A 27 4.69 -6.17 -9.43
CA LEU A 27 5.10 -4.78 -9.44
C LEU A 27 4.02 -4.00 -10.18
N HIS A 28 2.91 -3.79 -9.50
CA HIS A 28 1.84 -2.93 -9.99
C HIS A 28 2.37 -1.50 -10.01
N VAL A 29 2.44 -0.92 -11.20
CA VAL A 29 2.80 0.48 -11.38
C VAL A 29 1.53 1.31 -11.20
N VAL A 30 1.59 2.30 -10.30
CA VAL A 30 0.51 3.27 -10.14
C VAL A 30 0.73 4.40 -11.14
N HIS A 31 -0.24 4.58 -12.02
CA HIS A 31 -0.34 5.72 -12.92
C HIS A 31 -1.21 6.81 -12.28
N TYR A 32 -0.98 8.06 -12.64
CA TYR A 32 -1.84 9.17 -12.23
C TYR A 32 -2.25 9.99 -13.46
N ASN A 33 -3.47 10.50 -13.42
CA ASN A 33 -4.03 11.38 -14.42
C ASN A 33 -4.57 12.60 -13.69
N VAL A 34 -3.86 13.72 -13.83
CA VAL A 34 -4.16 14.98 -13.12
C VAL A 34 -5.46 15.58 -13.64
N ASP A 35 -5.70 15.55 -14.95
CA ASP A 35 -6.90 16.11 -15.58
C ASP A 35 -8.19 15.41 -15.10
N ARG A 36 -8.11 14.10 -14.89
CA ARG A 36 -9.23 13.29 -14.41
C ARG A 36 -9.29 13.17 -12.89
N GLY A 37 -8.27 13.62 -12.18
CA GLY A 37 -8.16 13.48 -10.73
C GLY A 37 -8.15 12.02 -10.30
N THR A 38 -7.30 11.18 -10.91
CA THR A 38 -7.28 9.74 -10.62
C THR A 38 -5.88 9.17 -10.49
N PHE A 39 -5.66 8.33 -9.50
CA PHE A 39 -4.57 7.34 -9.47
C PHE A 39 -5.14 5.99 -9.85
N TYR A 40 -4.44 5.22 -10.68
CA TYR A 40 -4.94 3.92 -11.11
C TYR A 40 -3.82 2.91 -11.36
N VAL A 41 -4.15 1.63 -11.19
CA VAL A 41 -3.34 0.49 -11.61
C VAL A 41 -4.08 -0.21 -12.73
N GLN A 42 -3.39 -0.42 -13.86
CA GLN A 42 -3.89 -1.24 -14.95
C GLN A 42 -3.73 -2.72 -14.57
N LEU A 43 -4.80 -3.49 -14.66
CA LEU A 43 -4.84 -4.92 -14.33
C LEU A 43 -4.89 -5.78 -15.60
N ASP A 44 -4.62 -7.07 -15.44
CA ASP A 44 -4.43 -8.03 -16.54
C ASP A 44 -5.69 -8.24 -17.40
N ASP A 45 -6.88 -8.05 -16.84
CA ASP A 45 -8.18 -8.23 -17.53
C ASP A 45 -8.78 -6.91 -18.02
N GLU A 46 -7.93 -5.95 -18.39
CA GLU A 46 -8.28 -4.59 -18.82
C GLU A 46 -8.99 -3.73 -17.76
N SER A 47 -9.31 -4.32 -16.61
CA SER A 47 -9.88 -3.61 -15.46
C SER A 47 -8.85 -2.70 -14.78
N GLN A 48 -9.34 -1.78 -13.95
CA GLN A 48 -8.49 -0.85 -13.23
C GLN A 48 -8.89 -0.78 -11.77
N ALA A 49 -7.90 -0.80 -10.88
CA ALA A 49 -8.06 -0.32 -9.53
C ALA A 49 -7.82 1.19 -9.53
N VAL A 50 -8.74 1.99 -8.98
CA VAL A 50 -8.74 3.45 -9.12
C VAL A 50 -8.98 4.13 -7.78
N LEU A 51 -8.16 5.13 -7.45
CA LEU A 51 -8.43 6.15 -6.44
C LEU A 51 -8.82 7.45 -7.14
N ARG A 52 -9.96 8.02 -6.78
CA ARG A 52 -10.45 9.28 -7.34
C ARG A 52 -10.30 10.42 -6.34
N TYR A 53 -9.90 11.57 -6.84
CA TYR A 53 -9.81 12.80 -6.08
C TYR A 53 -10.29 14.00 -6.92
N LYS A 54 -10.63 15.10 -6.24
CA LYS A 54 -10.80 16.40 -6.87
C LYS A 54 -9.78 17.38 -6.30
N THR A 55 -9.27 18.27 -7.14
CA THR A 55 -8.35 19.32 -6.72
C THR A 55 -9.14 20.60 -6.53
N ASP A 56 -9.05 21.19 -5.34
CA ASP A 56 -9.56 22.52 -5.04
C ASP A 56 -8.40 23.37 -4.50
N GLY A 57 -7.77 24.15 -5.38
CA GLY A 57 -6.54 24.88 -5.08
C GLY A 57 -5.42 23.95 -4.60
N LYS A 58 -5.07 24.04 -3.30
CA LYS A 58 -4.05 23.19 -2.66
C LYS A 58 -4.63 22.00 -1.90
N VAL A 59 -5.94 21.75 -1.98
CA VAL A 59 -6.59 20.64 -1.28
C VAL A 59 -6.96 19.55 -2.29
N LEU A 60 -6.48 18.34 -2.02
CA LEU A 60 -6.90 17.11 -2.69
C LEU A 60 -8.04 16.50 -1.89
N ASP A 61 -9.23 16.60 -2.44
CA ASP A 61 -10.43 15.96 -1.94
C ASP A 61 -10.47 14.50 -2.39
N MET A 62 -10.05 13.57 -1.52
CA MET A 62 -9.91 12.15 -1.81
C MET A 62 -11.26 11.43 -1.65
N GLN A 63 -11.90 11.09 -2.77
CA GLN A 63 -13.33 10.76 -2.82
C GLN A 63 -13.61 9.27 -2.67
N SER A 64 -12.92 8.42 -3.41
CA SER A 64 -13.19 6.98 -3.41
C SER A 64 -11.98 6.16 -3.82
N VAL A 65 -11.98 4.90 -3.40
CA VAL A 65 -11.07 3.85 -3.85
C VAL A 65 -11.91 2.67 -4.33
N THR A 66 -11.66 2.20 -5.54
CA THR A 66 -12.39 1.08 -6.14
C THR A 66 -11.37 0.04 -6.62
N VAL A 67 -11.53 -1.19 -6.16
CA VAL A 67 -10.71 -2.33 -6.58
C VAL A 67 -11.63 -3.43 -7.08
N PRO A 68 -11.45 -3.95 -8.30
CA PRO A 68 -12.29 -5.03 -8.80
C PRO A 68 -12.22 -6.28 -7.90
N ALA A 69 -13.35 -6.95 -7.68
CA ALA A 69 -13.48 -8.05 -6.73
C ALA A 69 -12.45 -9.18 -6.92
N LYS A 70 -12.03 -9.45 -8.15
CA LYS A 70 -11.02 -10.47 -8.48
C LYS A 70 -9.62 -10.16 -7.94
N TYR A 71 -9.32 -8.88 -7.71
CA TYR A 71 -8.01 -8.40 -7.28
C TYR A 71 -8.03 -7.85 -5.85
N LYS A 72 -9.11 -8.11 -5.12
CA LYS A 72 -9.23 -7.87 -3.69
C LYS A 72 -8.16 -8.64 -2.92
N SER A 73 -7.78 -8.10 -1.76
CA SER A 73 -6.82 -8.68 -0.83
C SER A 73 -5.40 -8.84 -1.41
N GLN A 74 -5.12 -8.20 -2.55
CA GLN A 74 -3.78 -8.12 -3.15
C GLN A 74 -3.05 -6.83 -2.76
N GLY A 75 -3.63 -6.02 -1.88
CA GLY A 75 -3.03 -4.77 -1.40
C GLY A 75 -3.11 -3.60 -2.40
N LEU A 76 -3.92 -3.68 -3.45
CA LEU A 76 -4.06 -2.62 -4.45
C LEU A 76 -4.62 -1.32 -3.88
N ALA A 77 -5.61 -1.40 -2.98
CA ALA A 77 -6.16 -0.22 -2.32
C ALA A 77 -5.11 0.49 -1.46
N ARG A 78 -4.28 -0.30 -0.76
CA ARG A 78 -3.17 0.21 0.05
C ARG A 78 -2.12 0.88 -0.83
N LEU A 79 -1.74 0.24 -1.94
CA LEU A 79 -0.77 0.78 -2.89
C LEU A 79 -1.24 2.13 -3.48
N LEU A 80 -2.51 2.23 -3.84
CA LEU A 80 -3.10 3.48 -4.32
C LEU A 80 -3.10 4.57 -3.24
N ALA A 81 -3.47 4.22 -2.00
CA ALA A 81 -3.48 5.15 -0.87
C ALA A 81 -2.07 5.67 -0.53
N GLU A 82 -1.10 4.76 -0.45
CA GLU A 82 0.31 5.08 -0.22
C GLU A 82 0.83 6.06 -1.28
N THR A 83 0.59 5.74 -2.56
CA THR A 83 1.00 6.60 -3.67
C THR A 83 0.35 7.97 -3.63
N ALA A 84 -0.96 8.05 -3.35
CA ALA A 84 -1.68 9.31 -3.28
C ALA A 84 -1.21 10.18 -2.10
N PHE A 85 -0.89 9.56 -0.95
CA PHE A 85 -0.42 10.27 0.23
C PHE A 85 1.01 10.79 0.02
N THR A 86 1.90 9.96 -0.55
CA THR A 86 3.24 10.39 -0.95
C THR A 86 3.17 11.52 -1.96
N TYR A 87 2.29 11.44 -2.96
CA TYR A 87 2.08 12.51 -3.93
C TYR A 87 1.67 13.82 -3.25
N ALA A 88 0.76 13.78 -2.27
CA ALA A 88 0.36 14.98 -1.53
C ALA A 88 1.53 15.57 -0.72
N ILE A 89 2.33 14.72 -0.06
CA ILE A 89 3.49 15.16 0.72
C ILE A 89 4.53 15.86 -0.17
N VAL A 90 4.96 15.19 -1.23
CA VAL A 90 6.03 15.65 -2.12
C VAL A 90 5.64 16.95 -2.83
N ASN A 91 4.37 17.09 -3.21
CA ASN A 91 3.88 18.27 -3.95
C ASN A 91 3.28 19.35 -3.04
N ASN A 92 3.39 19.20 -1.72
CA ASN A 92 2.90 20.15 -0.73
C ASN A 92 1.39 20.47 -0.88
N TYR A 93 0.60 19.41 -1.10
CA TYR A 93 -0.86 19.46 -1.07
C TYR A 93 -1.39 19.10 0.31
N TYR A 94 -2.54 19.68 0.65
CA TYR A 94 -3.38 19.24 1.74
C TYR A 94 -4.36 18.17 1.26
N MET A 95 -4.86 17.33 2.16
CA MET A 95 -5.78 16.25 1.84
C MET A 95 -7.05 16.35 2.69
N TYR A 96 -8.20 16.23 2.02
CA TYR A 96 -9.49 16.01 2.67
C TYR A 96 -9.93 14.57 2.36
N LEU A 97 -10.04 13.73 3.39
CA LEU A 97 -10.27 12.28 3.22
C LEU A 97 -11.76 11.94 3.31
N ARG A 98 -12.54 12.10 2.23
CA ARG A 98 -13.96 11.67 2.21
C ARG A 98 -14.11 10.15 2.28
N CYS A 99 -13.23 9.42 1.60
CA CYS A 99 -13.28 7.96 1.55
C CYS A 99 -12.93 7.33 2.92
N GLU A 100 -13.83 6.49 3.46
CA GLU A 100 -13.61 5.81 4.74
C GLU A 100 -12.36 4.92 4.75
N TYR A 101 -12.08 4.23 3.64
CA TYR A 101 -10.86 3.43 3.50
C TYR A 101 -9.61 4.28 3.74
N LEU A 102 -9.54 5.47 3.14
CA LEU A 102 -8.41 6.38 3.30
C LEU A 102 -8.33 6.98 4.70
N GLN A 103 -9.46 7.23 5.35
CA GLN A 103 -9.49 7.63 6.76
C GLN A 103 -8.90 6.55 7.67
N LYS A 104 -9.26 5.27 7.44
CA LYS A 104 -8.71 4.13 8.19
C LYS A 104 -7.23 3.93 7.89
N TYR A 105 -6.84 4.02 6.62
CA TYR A 105 -5.44 3.95 6.20
C TYR A 105 -4.61 5.04 6.89
N TYR A 106 -5.06 6.29 6.86
CA TYR A 106 -4.41 7.41 7.56
C TYR A 106 -4.22 7.14 9.05
N ARG A 107 -5.25 6.62 9.74
CA ARG A 107 -5.14 6.28 11.17
C ARG A 107 -4.10 5.19 11.43
N ALA A 108 -3.95 4.22 10.52
CA ALA A 108 -2.99 3.13 10.66
C ALA A 108 -1.54 3.55 10.39
N VAL A 109 -1.32 4.54 9.52
CA VAL A 109 0.04 5.00 9.12
C VAL A 109 0.40 6.39 9.64
N LYS A 110 -0.40 6.91 10.59
CA LYS A 110 -0.35 8.28 11.10
C LYS A 110 1.08 8.66 11.50
N ASN A 111 1.54 9.80 10.98
CA ASN A 111 2.84 10.38 11.29
C ASN A 111 2.77 11.91 11.20
N PRO A 112 3.75 12.65 11.75
CA PRO A 112 3.72 14.12 11.79
C PRO A 112 3.56 14.77 10.40
N ASP A 113 4.22 14.24 9.37
CA ASP A 113 4.13 14.77 8.01
C ASP A 113 2.71 14.70 7.44
N LEU A 114 1.98 13.63 7.74
CA LEU A 114 0.60 13.45 7.33
C LEU A 114 -0.36 14.31 8.16
N GLU A 115 -0.12 14.44 9.47
CA GLU A 115 -0.94 15.27 10.36
C GLU A 115 -0.98 16.74 9.93
N GLU A 116 0.14 17.28 9.46
CA GLU A 116 0.21 18.66 8.93
C GLU A 116 -0.54 18.85 7.61
N ARG A 117 -0.80 17.76 6.89
CA ARG A 117 -1.36 17.80 5.52
C ARG A 117 -2.82 17.37 5.47
N VAL A 118 -3.30 16.58 6.42
CA VAL A 118 -4.70 16.15 6.47
C VAL A 118 -5.55 17.24 7.14
N VAL A 119 -6.46 17.85 6.39
CA VAL A 119 -7.29 18.98 6.83
C VAL A 119 -8.73 18.60 7.16
N GLY A 120 -9.09 17.34 6.99
CA GLY A 120 -10.40 16.85 7.37
C GLY A 120 -10.74 15.50 6.74
N PRO A 121 -11.91 14.95 7.09
CA PRO A 121 -12.99 15.56 7.89
C PRO A 121 -12.68 15.74 9.40
N PRO A 122 -13.43 16.57 10.17
CA PRO A 122 -13.06 16.94 11.54
C PRO A 122 -12.91 15.75 12.51
N HIS A 123 -13.69 14.68 12.32
CA HIS A 123 -13.66 13.46 13.15
C HIS A 123 -12.42 12.59 12.95
N ILE A 124 -11.57 12.89 11.96
CA ILE A 124 -10.26 12.25 11.82
C ILE A 124 -9.12 13.11 12.36
N LEU A 125 -9.37 14.39 12.62
CA LEU A 125 -8.41 15.30 13.24
C LEU A 125 -8.44 15.14 14.76
N ASN A 126 -9.65 14.99 15.33
CA ASN A 126 -9.86 14.73 16.74
C ASN A 126 -10.53 13.36 16.91
N GLY A 127 -9.76 12.34 17.31
CA GLY A 127 -10.24 11.00 17.62
C GLY A 127 -9.45 10.43 18.79
N PRO A 128 -10.08 9.63 19.67
CA PRO A 128 -9.60 9.39 21.03
C PRO A 128 -8.19 8.82 21.00
N ASP A 129 -7.34 9.47 21.77
CA ASP A 129 -6.03 8.98 22.16
C ASP A 129 -6.16 7.49 22.52
N SER A 130 -5.23 6.68 22.04
CA SER A 130 -5.02 5.28 22.47
C SER A 130 -5.89 4.21 21.78
N ALA A 131 -5.60 3.87 20.52
CA ALA A 131 -5.73 2.48 20.08
C ALA A 131 -4.76 2.16 18.93
N SER A 132 -3.83 1.25 19.23
CA SER A 132 -3.01 0.43 18.34
C SER A 132 -2.03 1.13 17.38
N SER A 133 -0.83 1.39 17.88
CA SER A 133 0.40 1.25 17.06
C SER A 133 0.73 -0.24 16.89
N ASP A 134 -0.21 -1.04 16.37
CA ASP A 134 0.07 -2.42 16.01
C ASP A 134 0.43 -2.47 14.53
N SER A 135 1.73 -2.64 14.27
CA SER A 135 2.32 -2.75 12.93
C SER A 135 1.69 -3.86 12.06
N ASN A 136 0.89 -4.75 12.64
CA ASN A 136 0.15 -5.80 11.95
C ASN A 136 -1.15 -5.30 11.28
N VAL A 137 -1.70 -4.14 11.65
CA VAL A 137 -2.96 -3.61 11.09
C VAL A 137 -2.83 -3.24 9.61
N ILE A 138 -1.64 -2.84 9.16
CA ILE A 138 -1.39 -2.47 7.76
C ILE A 138 -1.46 -3.70 6.82
N ASN A 139 -1.25 -4.90 7.34
CA ASN A 139 -1.34 -6.15 6.57
C ASN A 139 -2.76 -6.73 6.53
N GLU A 140 -3.68 -6.19 7.32
CA GLU A 140 -5.07 -6.64 7.43
C GLU A 140 -6.08 -5.51 7.19
N LEU A 141 -5.75 -4.51 6.36
CA LEU A 141 -6.77 -3.54 5.96
C LEU A 141 -7.75 -4.24 5.01
N PRO A 142 -9.03 -4.39 5.39
CA PRO A 142 -10.03 -5.01 4.52
C PRO A 142 -10.27 -4.17 3.28
N ASP A 143 -10.68 -4.81 2.18
CA ASP A 143 -10.96 -4.10 0.93
C ASP A 143 -12.12 -3.10 1.12
N PRO A 144 -12.14 -1.99 0.35
CA PRO A 144 -13.08 -0.88 0.55
C PRO A 144 -14.57 -1.27 0.46
N GLU A 145 -14.90 -2.42 -0.11
CA GLU A 145 -16.29 -2.90 -0.25
C GLU A 145 -16.70 -3.92 0.84
N ASP A 146 -15.77 -4.42 1.65
CA ASP A 146 -16.07 -5.33 2.76
C ASP A 146 -16.54 -4.58 4.03
N PHE A 147 -16.62 -3.25 3.95
CA PHE A 147 -17.30 -2.44 4.94
C PHE A 147 -18.81 -2.59 4.79
N LYS A 148 -19.39 -3.53 5.54
CA LYS A 148 -20.84 -3.65 5.70
C LYS A 148 -21.35 -2.44 6.51
N PHE A 149 -22.22 -1.64 5.90
CA PHE A 149 -22.97 -0.56 6.54
C PHE A 149 -24.10 -1.09 7.42
#